data_AF-A0AAE3M950-F1
#
_entry.id   AF-A0AAE3M950-F1
#
_cell.length_a   1.000
_cell.length_b   1.000
_cell.length_c   1.000
_cell.angle_alpha   90.00
_cell.angle_beta   90.00
_cell.angle_gamma   90.00
#
_symmetry.space_group_name_H-M   'P 1'
#
loop_
_entity.id
_entity.type
_entity.pdbx_description
1 polymer ?
#
loop_
_entity_poly.entity_id
_entity_poly.type
_entity_poly.pdbx_seq_one_letter_code
_entity_poly.pdbx_strand_id
1 'polypeptide(L)'
;MVKRAVSKGIKADYVLMDSWFFCEAILTSALSLGINIIAMAKMGKARYSFKGCDYSTKELAQLLKQRKKVKWVKALSLYCAEVEVEYKGVPLKLYFCKTSKRGKWHLLVSTNVKLGILKAYEIYSTRWSIEVFFKESKNYFSLGKSQSRDFDAQIADVSIAIIEYNVFSLAKRFEAYETIGGLFAHSKDQAMELTISLRIWGFILELLRIISDLIDSDFNELIINIMKNKPEDNKIFRLIESQLSEAA
;
A
#
# COMPACT_ATOMS: atom_id res chain seq x y z
N MET A 1 -13.91 22.92 -9.18
CA MET A 1 -14.07 21.49 -8.88
C MET A 1 -13.80 21.17 -7.41
N VAL A 2 -12.57 21.34 -6.89
CA VAL A 2 -12.22 21.00 -5.49
C VAL A 2 -13.10 21.71 -4.47
N LYS A 3 -13.31 23.04 -4.60
CA LYS A 3 -14.23 23.80 -3.74
C LYS A 3 -15.65 23.23 -3.70
N ARG A 4 -16.16 22.75 -4.83
CA ARG A 4 -17.50 22.14 -4.93
C ARG A 4 -17.54 20.79 -4.19
N ALA A 5 -16.51 19.97 -4.32
CA ALA A 5 -16.40 18.70 -3.60
C ALA A 5 -16.39 18.91 -2.07
N VAL A 6 -15.57 19.87 -1.59
CA VAL A 6 -15.50 20.24 -0.17
C VAL A 6 -16.85 20.77 0.32
N SER A 7 -17.51 21.65 -0.45
CA SER A 7 -18.85 22.16 -0.08
C SER A 7 -19.93 21.08 -0.02
N LYS A 8 -19.72 19.94 -0.69
CA LYS A 8 -20.61 18.77 -0.66
C LYS A 8 -20.23 17.77 0.45
N GLY A 9 -19.30 18.13 1.33
CA GLY A 9 -18.91 17.33 2.50
C GLY A 9 -17.79 16.32 2.24
N ILE A 10 -17.17 16.31 1.06
CA ILE A 10 -16.05 15.42 0.78
C ILE A 10 -14.82 15.95 1.51
N LYS A 11 -14.34 15.19 2.50
CA LYS A 11 -13.11 15.45 3.24
C LYS A 11 -11.95 14.72 2.56
N ALA A 12 -10.86 15.43 2.30
CA ALA A 12 -9.66 14.86 1.69
C ALA A 12 -8.41 15.46 2.34
N ASP A 13 -7.44 14.62 2.67
CA ASP A 13 -6.15 15.07 3.22
C ASP A 13 -5.25 15.64 2.13
N TYR A 14 -5.32 15.07 0.92
CA TYR A 14 -4.45 15.40 -0.20
C TYR A 14 -5.23 15.52 -1.52
N VAL A 15 -4.86 16.52 -2.32
CA VAL A 15 -5.17 16.58 -3.76
C VAL A 15 -3.96 16.11 -4.53
N LEU A 16 -4.16 15.11 -5.40
CA LEU A 16 -3.13 14.54 -6.25
C LEU A 16 -3.29 15.04 -7.68
N MET A 17 -2.18 15.41 -8.32
CA MET A 17 -2.22 15.90 -9.70
C MET A 17 -0.94 15.59 -10.47
N ASP A 18 -1.09 15.47 -11.79
CA ASP A 18 0.05 15.34 -12.70
C ASP A 18 0.74 16.69 -12.94
N SER A 19 1.95 16.61 -13.49
CA SER A 19 2.85 17.71 -13.85
C SER A 19 2.25 18.78 -14.75
N TRP A 20 1.19 18.46 -15.50
CA TRP A 20 0.47 19.42 -16.34
C TRP A 20 -0.45 20.35 -15.56
N PHE A 21 -0.90 19.94 -14.38
CA PHE A 21 -1.89 20.70 -13.59
C PHE A 21 -1.25 21.50 -12.45
N PHE A 22 0.02 21.25 -12.11
CA PHE A 22 0.67 21.99 -11.03
C PHE A 22 0.87 23.46 -11.40
N CYS A 23 0.10 24.35 -10.77
CA CYS A 23 0.18 25.79 -10.95
C CYS A 23 -0.09 26.56 -9.64
N GLU A 24 0.30 27.83 -9.62
CA GLU A 24 0.15 28.71 -8.45
C GLU A 24 -1.32 28.89 -8.03
N ALA A 25 -2.24 29.04 -8.99
CA ALA A 25 -3.66 29.21 -8.70
C ALA A 25 -4.28 27.98 -8.02
N ILE A 26 -3.88 26.77 -8.42
CA ILE A 26 -4.35 25.53 -7.78
C ILE A 26 -3.72 25.38 -6.39
N LEU A 27 -2.44 25.74 -6.25
CA LEU A 27 -1.72 25.71 -4.98
C LEU A 27 -2.42 26.58 -3.92
N THR A 28 -2.66 27.85 -4.24
CA THR A 28 -3.33 28.79 -3.33
C THR A 28 -4.78 28.38 -3.05
N SER A 29 -5.50 27.91 -4.08
CA SER A 29 -6.88 27.44 -3.93
C SER A 29 -7.01 26.21 -3.03
N ALA A 30 -6.11 25.23 -3.12
CA ALA A 30 -6.15 24.06 -2.26
C ALA A 30 -5.79 24.38 -0.81
N LEU A 31 -4.76 25.22 -0.61
CA LEU A 31 -4.31 25.63 0.72
C LEU A 31 -5.36 26.49 1.45
N SER A 32 -6.07 27.37 0.75
CA SER A 32 -7.20 28.11 1.32
C SER A 32 -8.38 27.23 1.75
N LEU A 33 -8.48 26.01 1.19
CA LEU A 33 -9.44 24.99 1.62
C LEU A 33 -8.88 24.07 2.73
N GLY A 34 -7.65 24.30 3.19
CA GLY A 34 -6.98 23.48 4.20
C GLY A 34 -6.52 22.11 3.71
N ILE A 35 -6.43 21.90 2.39
CA ILE A 35 -6.08 20.61 1.80
C ILE A 35 -4.64 20.64 1.29
N ASN A 36 -3.87 19.60 1.60
CA ASN A 36 -2.50 19.48 1.11
C ASN A 36 -2.46 19.06 -0.36
N ILE A 37 -1.38 19.37 -1.06
CA ILE A 37 -1.13 18.91 -2.42
C ILE A 37 0.05 17.95 -2.42
N ILE A 38 -0.07 16.89 -3.22
CA ILE A 38 1.07 16.12 -3.71
C ILE A 38 0.96 16.05 -5.23
N ALA A 39 1.91 16.63 -5.94
CA ALA A 39 1.87 16.78 -7.38
C ALA A 39 3.20 16.39 -8.02
N MET A 40 3.16 15.82 -9.22
CA MET A 40 4.34 15.92 -10.09
C MET A 40 4.51 17.37 -10.55
N ALA A 41 5.74 17.79 -10.77
CA ALA A 41 6.06 19.08 -11.38
C ALA A 41 7.05 18.89 -12.53
N LYS A 42 6.91 19.72 -13.57
CA LYS A 42 7.86 19.69 -14.69
C LYS A 42 9.21 20.24 -14.22
N MET A 43 10.29 19.61 -14.67
CA MET A 43 11.66 20.12 -14.55
C MET A 43 11.89 21.28 -15.54
N GLY A 44 11.15 22.37 -15.35
CA GLY A 44 11.06 23.51 -16.26
C GLY A 44 11.72 24.78 -15.73
N LYS A 45 11.17 25.93 -16.13
CA LYS A 45 11.67 27.28 -15.78
C LYS A 45 11.21 27.77 -14.40
N ALA A 46 10.42 26.99 -13.68
CA ALA A 46 9.96 27.35 -12.35
C ALA A 46 11.16 27.55 -11.41
N ARG A 47 11.17 28.68 -10.69
CA ARG A 47 12.20 29.03 -9.72
C ARG A 47 11.65 28.83 -8.31
N TYR A 48 12.49 28.28 -7.45
CA TYR A 48 12.18 27.99 -6.06
C TYR A 48 13.21 28.68 -5.19
N SER A 49 12.75 29.36 -4.15
CA SER A 49 13.64 30.00 -3.19
C SER A 49 14.17 28.97 -2.21
N PHE A 50 15.48 28.87 -2.11
CA PHE A 50 16.17 28.01 -1.17
C PHE A 50 17.27 28.81 -0.48
N LYS A 51 17.16 28.96 0.85
CA LYS A 51 18.09 29.74 1.67
C LYS A 51 18.27 31.20 1.18
N GLY A 52 17.19 31.83 0.73
CA GLY A 52 17.19 33.22 0.26
C GLY A 52 17.67 33.42 -1.18
N CYS A 53 18.05 32.35 -1.90
CA CYS A 53 18.45 32.41 -3.31
C CYS A 53 17.45 31.64 -4.18
N ASP A 54 17.13 32.19 -5.34
CA ASP A 54 16.22 31.54 -6.30
C ASP A 54 16.96 30.61 -7.24
N TYR A 55 16.63 29.31 -7.15
CA TYR A 55 17.23 28.28 -7.99
C TYR A 55 16.21 27.68 -8.96
N SER A 56 16.68 27.26 -10.13
CA SER A 56 15.88 26.39 -10.99
C SER A 56 15.87 24.95 -10.45
N THR A 57 14.91 24.14 -10.89
CA THR A 57 14.86 22.72 -10.51
C THR A 57 16.11 21.94 -10.92
N LYS A 58 16.74 22.31 -12.05
CA LYS A 58 17.99 21.69 -12.53
C LYS A 58 19.16 22.05 -11.63
N GLU A 59 19.26 23.31 -11.23
CA GLU A 59 20.30 23.78 -10.32
C GLU A 59 20.16 23.13 -8.94
N LEU A 60 18.94 23.04 -8.40
CA LEU A 60 18.66 22.33 -7.16
C LEU A 60 19.07 20.85 -7.25
N ALA A 61 18.70 20.16 -8.33
CA ALA A 61 19.10 18.77 -8.54
C ALA A 61 20.63 18.60 -8.60
N GLN A 62 21.33 19.53 -9.25
CA GLN A 62 22.79 19.52 -9.32
C GLN A 62 23.45 19.81 -7.97
N LEU A 63 22.93 20.78 -7.23
CA LEU A 63 23.39 21.13 -5.88
C LEU A 63 23.19 19.95 -4.92
N LEU A 64 22.05 19.26 -4.99
CA LEU A 64 21.79 18.06 -4.18
C LEU A 64 22.74 16.91 -4.52
N LYS A 65 23.10 16.76 -5.81
CA LYS A 65 24.10 15.80 -6.27
C LYS A 65 25.50 16.13 -5.75
N GLN A 66 25.92 17.40 -5.83
CA GLN A 66 27.23 17.86 -5.35
C GLN A 66 27.36 17.69 -3.83
N ARG A 67 26.29 17.98 -3.08
CA ARG A 67 26.23 17.80 -1.61
C ARG A 67 26.07 16.34 -1.17
N LYS A 68 26.16 15.36 -2.09
CA LYS A 68 25.97 13.92 -1.82
C LYS A 68 24.67 13.61 -1.05
N LYS A 69 23.61 14.41 -1.24
CA LYS A 69 22.31 14.22 -0.58
C LYS A 69 21.40 13.23 -1.32
N VAL A 70 21.79 12.78 -2.50
CA VAL A 70 21.07 11.76 -3.28
C VAL A 70 21.33 10.38 -2.67
N LYS A 71 20.28 9.75 -2.17
CA LYS A 71 20.34 8.42 -1.54
C LYS A 71 19.55 7.40 -2.35
N TRP A 72 20.00 6.15 -2.33
CA TRP A 72 19.23 5.05 -2.89
C TRP A 72 18.15 4.63 -1.89
N VAL A 73 16.89 4.70 -2.31
CA VAL A 73 15.73 4.29 -1.51
C VAL A 73 15.32 2.90 -1.98
N LYS A 74 15.75 1.86 -1.25
CA LYS A 74 15.52 0.45 -1.61
C LYS A 74 14.06 0.12 -1.86
N ALA A 75 13.14 0.60 -1.00
CA ALA A 75 11.71 0.30 -1.12
C ALA A 75 11.07 0.81 -2.41
N LEU A 76 11.61 1.88 -3.01
CA LEU A 76 11.12 2.42 -4.28
C LEU A 76 11.98 2.00 -5.47
N SER A 77 13.17 1.43 -5.23
CA SER A 77 14.20 1.23 -6.26
C SER A 77 14.53 2.52 -7.03
N LEU A 78 14.60 3.65 -6.33
CA LEU A 78 14.88 4.97 -6.90
C LEU A 78 16.03 5.67 -6.16
N TYR A 79 16.78 6.49 -6.88
CA TYR A 79 17.66 7.49 -6.28
C TYR A 79 16.84 8.74 -5.97
N CYS A 80 16.73 9.09 -4.70
CA CYS A 80 15.90 10.20 -4.24
C CYS A 80 16.74 11.25 -3.49
N ALA A 81 16.34 12.51 -3.61
CA ALA A 81 16.82 13.61 -2.79
C ALA A 81 15.65 14.51 -2.39
N GLU A 82 15.68 14.98 -1.15
CA GLU A 82 14.65 15.85 -0.59
C GLU A 82 15.22 17.24 -0.32
N VAL A 83 14.42 18.27 -0.58
CA VAL A 83 14.76 19.64 -0.23
C VAL A 83 13.51 20.43 0.10
N GLU A 84 13.57 21.20 1.18
CA GLU A 84 12.54 22.16 1.55
C GLU A 84 12.86 23.49 0.90
N VAL A 85 11.88 24.06 0.22
CA VAL A 85 12.00 25.29 -0.56
C VAL A 85 10.74 26.13 -0.36
N GLU A 86 10.80 27.37 -0.81
CA GLU A 86 9.64 28.24 -0.88
C GLU A 86 9.30 28.54 -2.34
N TYR A 87 8.02 28.51 -2.67
CA TYR A 87 7.50 28.87 -3.99
C TYR A 87 6.38 29.86 -3.80
N LYS A 88 6.57 31.10 -4.25
CA LYS A 88 5.54 32.15 -4.20
C LYS A 88 4.96 32.38 -2.80
N GLY A 89 5.80 32.38 -1.75
CA GLY A 89 5.34 32.54 -0.37
C GLY A 89 4.87 31.26 0.31
N VAL A 90 4.85 30.12 -0.40
CA VAL A 90 4.36 28.85 0.11
C VAL A 90 5.52 27.90 0.38
N PRO A 91 5.65 27.35 1.61
CA PRO A 91 6.64 26.33 1.91
C PRO A 91 6.27 25.02 1.22
N LEU A 92 7.21 24.47 0.46
CA LEU A 92 7.07 23.22 -0.28
C LEU A 92 8.23 22.29 0.03
N LYS A 93 7.96 21.00 -0.07
CA LYS A 93 8.99 19.97 -0.08
C LYS A 93 9.07 19.34 -1.46
N LEU A 94 10.26 19.41 -2.03
CA LEU A 94 10.58 18.82 -3.33
C LEU A 94 11.28 17.48 -3.14
N TYR A 95 10.84 16.50 -3.90
CA TYR A 95 11.44 15.19 -3.99
C TYR A 95 11.94 14.95 -5.42
N PHE A 96 13.25 14.89 -5.58
CA PHE A 96 13.91 14.60 -6.84
C PHE A 96 14.18 13.10 -6.91
N CYS A 97 13.53 12.41 -7.83
CA CYS A 97 13.64 10.97 -8.00
C CYS A 97 14.19 10.61 -9.38
N LYS A 98 15.04 9.59 -9.48
CA LYS A 98 15.48 9.02 -10.76
C LYS A 98 15.68 7.52 -10.65
N THR A 99 15.38 6.80 -11.72
CA THR A 99 15.45 5.32 -11.76
C THR A 99 16.87 4.80 -11.84
N SER A 100 17.78 5.54 -12.47
CA SER A 100 19.17 5.13 -12.65
C SER A 100 20.14 6.29 -12.40
N LYS A 101 21.43 6.00 -12.21
CA LYS A 101 22.45 7.04 -11.94
C LYS A 101 22.47 8.13 -13.02
N ARG A 102 22.25 7.75 -14.28
CA ARG A 102 22.19 8.63 -15.47
C ARG A 102 20.75 8.90 -15.96
N GLY A 103 19.75 8.44 -15.25
CA GLY A 103 18.34 8.57 -15.64
C GLY A 103 17.83 10.01 -15.57
N LYS A 104 16.68 10.24 -16.19
CA LYS A 104 15.96 11.52 -16.13
C LYS A 104 15.45 11.76 -14.71
N TRP A 105 15.44 13.01 -14.28
CA TRP A 105 14.87 13.42 -13.01
C TRP A 105 13.36 13.59 -13.13
N HIS A 106 12.65 13.04 -12.16
CA HIS A 106 11.25 13.29 -11.89
C HIS A 106 11.15 14.11 -10.60
N LEU A 107 10.25 15.08 -10.58
CA LEU A 107 10.07 15.99 -9.47
C LEU A 107 8.67 15.81 -8.91
N LEU A 108 8.60 15.35 -7.67
CA LEU A 108 7.38 15.33 -6.88
C LEU A 108 7.43 16.52 -5.90
N VAL A 109 6.29 17.16 -5.68
CA VAL A 109 6.12 18.34 -4.85
C VAL A 109 5.07 18.03 -3.82
N SER A 110 5.32 18.38 -2.55
CA SER A 110 4.30 18.37 -1.51
C SER A 110 4.24 19.69 -0.75
N THR A 111 3.04 20.10 -0.38
CA THR A 111 2.83 21.20 0.58
C THR A 111 3.08 20.77 2.02
N ASN A 112 3.02 19.47 2.31
CA ASN A 112 3.30 18.96 3.64
C ASN A 112 4.80 18.67 3.79
N VAL A 113 5.53 19.64 4.34
CA VAL A 113 6.98 19.56 4.55
C VAL A 113 7.42 18.44 5.49
N LYS A 114 6.51 17.92 6.33
CA LYS A 114 6.82 16.84 7.28
C LYS A 114 6.88 15.45 6.63
N LEU A 115 6.37 15.29 5.40
CA LEU A 115 6.36 14.00 4.72
C LEU A 115 7.78 13.57 4.31
N GLY A 116 8.13 12.32 4.57
CA GLY A 116 9.29 11.67 3.96
C GLY A 116 8.99 11.19 2.53
N ILE A 117 10.03 10.94 1.73
CA ILE A 117 9.90 10.44 0.35
C ILE A 117 8.98 9.22 0.23
N LEU A 118 9.13 8.24 1.12
CA LEU A 118 8.39 6.98 1.05
C LEU A 118 6.88 7.22 1.13
N LYS A 119 6.44 7.96 2.15
CA LYS A 119 5.01 8.25 2.35
C LYS A 119 4.47 9.16 1.25
N ALA A 120 5.22 10.15 0.82
CA ALA A 120 4.82 11.03 -0.28
C ALA A 120 4.61 10.23 -1.59
N TYR A 121 5.52 9.30 -1.91
CA TYR A 121 5.42 8.46 -3.10
C TYR A 121 4.29 7.43 -2.98
N GLU A 122 4.11 6.82 -1.81
CA GLU A 122 3.00 5.90 -1.53
C GLU A 122 1.64 6.58 -1.77
N ILE A 123 1.43 7.75 -1.17
CA ILE A 123 0.20 8.53 -1.36
C ILE A 123 0.04 8.90 -2.85
N TYR A 124 1.11 9.39 -3.50
CA TYR A 124 1.05 9.74 -4.91
C TYR A 124 0.73 8.54 -5.83
N SER A 125 1.16 7.33 -5.46
CA SER A 125 0.92 6.13 -6.26
C SER A 125 -0.57 5.83 -6.44
N THR A 126 -1.41 6.21 -5.47
CA THR A 126 -2.88 6.06 -5.54
C THR A 126 -3.50 6.85 -6.70
N ARG A 127 -2.83 7.88 -7.23
CA ARG A 127 -3.28 8.64 -8.41
C ARG A 127 -3.50 7.75 -9.63
N TRP A 128 -2.74 6.66 -9.80
CA TRP A 128 -2.90 5.74 -10.92
C TRP A 128 -4.30 5.12 -11.01
N SER A 129 -5.05 5.09 -9.91
CA SER A 129 -6.46 4.66 -9.88
C SER A 129 -7.32 5.38 -10.92
N ILE A 130 -7.06 6.66 -11.21
CA ILE A 130 -7.82 7.40 -12.22
C ILE A 130 -7.56 6.88 -13.64
N GLU A 131 -6.36 6.37 -13.92
CA GLU A 131 -6.02 5.80 -15.22
C GLU A 131 -6.69 4.44 -15.40
N VAL A 132 -6.76 3.65 -14.33
CA VAL A 132 -7.54 2.40 -14.28
C VAL A 132 -9.02 2.70 -14.50
N PHE A 133 -9.58 3.67 -13.78
CA PHE A 133 -10.95 4.14 -13.97
C PHE A 133 -11.23 4.50 -15.43
N PHE A 134 -10.39 5.35 -16.06
CA PHE A 134 -10.63 5.76 -17.45
C PHE A 134 -10.49 4.60 -18.43
N LYS A 135 -9.57 3.66 -18.19
CA LYS A 135 -9.41 2.47 -19.03
C LYS A 135 -10.65 1.58 -18.94
N GLU A 136 -11.09 1.26 -17.72
CA GLU A 136 -12.27 0.41 -17.48
C GLU A 136 -13.55 1.09 -17.99
N SER A 137 -13.71 2.39 -17.74
CA SER A 137 -14.88 3.16 -18.20
C SER A 137 -15.02 3.21 -19.72
N LYS A 138 -13.92 3.39 -20.45
CA LYS A 138 -13.95 3.38 -21.91
C LYS A 138 -14.20 1.99 -22.50
N ASN A 139 -13.64 0.96 -21.87
CA ASN A 139 -13.71 -0.41 -22.37
C ASN A 139 -15.06 -1.06 -22.06
N TYR A 140 -15.50 -1.01 -20.81
CA TYR A 140 -16.68 -1.73 -20.32
C TYR A 140 -17.94 -0.86 -20.27
N PHE A 141 -17.82 0.41 -19.89
CA PHE A 141 -18.95 1.32 -19.67
C PHE A 141 -19.16 2.32 -20.81
N SER A 142 -18.55 2.07 -21.97
CA SER A 142 -18.72 2.85 -23.20
C SER A 142 -18.50 4.37 -23.05
N LEU A 143 -17.73 4.80 -22.06
CA LEU A 143 -17.47 6.22 -21.78
C LEU A 143 -16.92 6.93 -23.02
N GLY A 144 -17.67 7.92 -23.51
CA GLY A 144 -17.28 8.74 -24.68
C GLY A 144 -17.55 8.08 -26.03
N LYS A 145 -18.36 7.01 -26.08
CA LYS A 145 -18.80 6.39 -27.35
C LYS A 145 -20.13 6.92 -27.88
N SER A 146 -20.89 7.68 -27.07
CA SER A 146 -22.14 8.30 -27.51
C SER A 146 -21.93 9.17 -28.76
N GLN A 147 -22.74 8.91 -29.78
CA GLN A 147 -22.78 9.69 -31.03
C GLN A 147 -23.89 10.75 -31.01
N SER A 148 -24.53 10.98 -29.84
CA SER A 148 -25.55 12.01 -29.72
C SER A 148 -24.94 13.39 -29.94
N ARG A 149 -25.66 14.22 -30.70
CA ARG A 149 -25.30 15.62 -30.94
C ARG A 149 -25.86 16.57 -29.88
N ASP A 150 -26.79 16.07 -29.07
CA ASP A 150 -27.35 16.82 -27.96
C ASP A 150 -26.41 16.78 -26.75
N PHE A 151 -26.16 17.94 -26.15
CA PHE A 151 -25.23 18.10 -25.04
C PHE A 151 -25.76 17.46 -23.76
N ASP A 152 -27.07 17.56 -23.52
CA ASP A 152 -27.70 16.95 -22.35
C ASP A 152 -27.63 15.43 -22.42
N ALA A 153 -27.85 14.86 -23.62
CA ALA A 153 -27.64 13.44 -23.87
C ALA A 153 -26.19 12.99 -23.63
N GLN A 154 -25.19 13.81 -23.97
CA GLN A 154 -23.78 13.50 -23.68
C GLN A 154 -23.48 13.54 -22.18
N ILE A 155 -24.04 14.52 -21.44
CA ILE A 155 -23.90 14.59 -19.98
C ILE A 155 -24.54 13.36 -19.34
N ALA A 156 -25.73 12.96 -19.80
CA ALA A 156 -26.43 11.78 -19.30
C ALA A 156 -25.61 10.51 -19.53
N ASP A 157 -25.08 10.31 -20.75
CA ASP A 157 -24.23 9.16 -21.10
C ASP A 157 -22.99 9.06 -20.19
N VAL A 158 -22.25 10.15 -20.02
CA VAL A 158 -21.08 10.20 -19.13
C VAL A 158 -21.48 9.93 -17.68
N SER A 159 -22.60 10.48 -17.23
CA SER A 159 -23.07 10.30 -15.85
C SER A 159 -23.47 8.84 -15.59
N ILE A 160 -24.17 8.21 -16.53
CA ILE A 160 -24.56 6.80 -16.46
C ILE A 160 -23.30 5.91 -16.41
N ALA A 161 -22.34 6.12 -17.31
CA ALA A 161 -21.09 5.36 -17.33
C ALA A 161 -20.32 5.45 -16.00
N ILE A 162 -20.31 6.64 -15.36
CA ILE A 162 -19.69 6.84 -14.04
C ILE A 162 -20.47 6.13 -12.93
N ILE A 163 -21.80 6.17 -12.96
CA ILE A 163 -22.65 5.47 -11.98
C ILE A 163 -22.47 3.96 -12.11
N GLU A 164 -22.51 3.42 -13.32
CA GLU A 164 -22.26 2.01 -13.61
C GLU A 164 -20.89 1.58 -13.08
N TYR A 165 -19.84 2.35 -13.39
CA TYR A 165 -18.50 2.09 -12.85
C TYR A 165 -18.50 2.03 -11.32
N ASN A 166 -19.14 2.98 -10.64
CA ASN A 166 -19.16 3.03 -9.18
C ASN A 166 -19.88 1.81 -8.58
N VAL A 167 -21.02 1.42 -9.15
CA VAL A 167 -21.79 0.24 -8.72
C VAL A 167 -20.97 -1.04 -8.93
N PHE A 168 -20.37 -1.23 -10.11
CA PHE A 168 -19.54 -2.39 -10.40
C PHE A 168 -18.26 -2.43 -9.56
N SER A 169 -17.60 -1.29 -9.35
CA SER A 169 -16.41 -1.20 -8.50
C SER A 169 -16.73 -1.56 -7.05
N LEU A 170 -17.90 -1.16 -6.57
CA LEU A 170 -18.40 -1.55 -5.25
C LEU A 170 -18.73 -3.04 -5.17
N ALA A 171 -19.44 -3.60 -6.15
CA ALA A 171 -19.74 -5.03 -6.21
C ALA A 171 -18.45 -5.86 -6.24
N LYS A 172 -17.51 -5.51 -7.11
CA LYS A 172 -16.17 -6.12 -7.18
C LYS A 172 -15.42 -6.00 -5.85
N ARG A 173 -15.57 -4.90 -5.12
CA ARG A 173 -14.99 -4.74 -3.78
C ARG A 173 -15.57 -5.75 -2.79
N PHE A 174 -16.84 -6.14 -2.89
CA PHE A 174 -17.43 -7.12 -1.99
C PHE A 174 -17.23 -8.57 -2.44
N GLU A 175 -17.27 -8.82 -3.74
CA GLU A 175 -17.18 -10.18 -4.31
C GLU A 175 -15.73 -10.67 -4.48
N ALA A 176 -14.78 -9.77 -4.75
CA ALA A 176 -13.40 -10.13 -5.06
C ALA A 176 -12.38 -9.78 -3.95
N TYR A 177 -12.83 -9.30 -2.78
CA TYR A 177 -11.96 -9.08 -1.61
C TYR A 177 -11.94 -10.30 -0.67
N GLU A 178 -11.34 -11.39 -1.12
CA GLU A 178 -10.39 -12.06 -0.24
C GLU A 178 -9.06 -11.33 -0.44
N THR A 179 -8.75 -10.40 0.47
CA THR A 179 -7.44 -9.72 0.37
C THR A 179 -6.33 -10.77 0.38
N ILE A 180 -5.21 -10.49 -0.28
CA ILE A 180 -3.97 -11.26 -0.08
C ILE A 180 -3.70 -11.46 1.43
N GLY A 181 -4.08 -10.50 2.29
CA GLY A 181 -4.05 -10.62 3.74
C GLY A 181 -5.00 -11.67 4.35
N GLY A 182 -6.18 -11.90 3.77
CA GLY A 182 -7.09 -13.00 4.16
C GLY A 182 -6.54 -14.36 3.75
N LEU A 183 -5.97 -14.46 2.56
CA LEU A 183 -5.24 -15.66 2.12
C LEU A 183 -4.02 -15.92 3.03
N PHE A 184 -3.25 -14.89 3.36
CA PHE A 184 -2.12 -14.99 4.31
C PHE A 184 -2.56 -15.26 5.74
N ALA A 185 -3.71 -14.75 6.19
CA ALA A 185 -4.25 -15.07 7.51
C ALA A 185 -4.63 -16.55 7.57
N HIS A 186 -5.35 -17.05 6.56
CA HIS A 186 -5.69 -18.46 6.45
C HIS A 186 -4.44 -19.37 6.37
N SER A 187 -3.47 -19.02 5.52
CA SER A 187 -2.20 -19.76 5.45
C SER A 187 -1.35 -19.64 6.71
N LYS A 188 -1.39 -18.51 7.42
CA LYS A 188 -0.71 -18.31 8.69
C LYS A 188 -1.33 -19.19 9.78
N ASP A 189 -2.65 -19.25 9.84
CA ASP A 189 -3.36 -20.07 10.82
C ASP A 189 -3.06 -21.55 10.58
N GLN A 190 -3.09 -22.02 9.33
CA GLN A 190 -2.66 -23.38 8.96
C GLN A 190 -1.18 -23.66 9.30
N ALA A 191 -0.27 -22.72 9.01
CA ALA A 191 1.15 -22.88 9.34
C ALA A 191 1.40 -22.86 10.86
N MET A 192 0.61 -22.08 11.60
CA MET A 192 0.68 -22.02 13.06
C MET A 192 0.17 -23.30 13.69
N GLU A 193 -0.94 -23.86 13.18
CA GLU A 193 -1.47 -25.16 13.59
C GLU A 193 -0.44 -26.28 13.41
N LEU A 194 0.20 -26.37 12.24
CA LEU A 194 1.29 -27.32 11.97
C LEU A 194 2.47 -27.15 12.94
N THR A 195 2.87 -25.90 13.20
CA THR A 195 3.98 -25.60 14.11
C THR A 195 3.66 -26.00 15.55
N ILE A 196 2.43 -25.76 16.01
CA ILE A 196 1.97 -26.15 17.34
C ILE A 196 1.92 -27.68 17.44
N SER A 197 1.35 -28.37 16.45
CA SER A 197 1.29 -29.84 16.42
C SER A 197 2.68 -30.48 16.47
N LEU A 198 3.65 -29.96 15.72
CA LEU A 198 5.04 -30.45 15.77
C LEU A 198 5.70 -30.19 17.14
N ARG A 199 5.42 -29.06 17.78
CA ARG A 199 5.94 -28.74 19.12
C ARG A 199 5.33 -29.64 20.20
N ILE A 200 4.02 -29.88 20.15
CA ILE A 200 3.32 -30.80 21.06
C ILE A 200 3.89 -32.21 20.87
N TRP A 201 4.07 -32.66 19.63
CA TRP A 201 4.66 -33.96 19.34
C TRP A 201 6.09 -34.09 19.90
N GLY A 202 6.92 -33.06 19.70
CA GLY A 202 8.26 -33.00 20.30
C GLY A 202 8.24 -33.09 21.83
N PHE A 203 7.30 -32.38 22.48
CA PHE A 203 7.13 -32.44 23.92
C PHE A 203 6.70 -33.83 24.42
N ILE A 204 5.78 -34.48 23.72
CA ILE A 204 5.34 -35.86 24.03
C ILE A 204 6.53 -36.83 23.94
N LEU A 205 7.34 -36.73 22.88
CA LEU A 205 8.52 -37.57 22.73
C LEU A 205 9.55 -37.36 23.85
N GLU A 206 9.79 -36.11 24.25
CA GLU A 206 10.68 -35.79 25.35
C GLU A 206 10.17 -36.36 26.68
N LEU A 207 8.86 -36.25 26.94
CA LEU A 207 8.22 -36.81 28.14
C LEU A 207 8.32 -38.33 28.16
N LEU A 208 8.05 -39.01 27.04
CA LEU A 208 8.21 -40.45 26.91
C LEU A 208 9.66 -40.88 27.14
N ARG A 209 10.63 -40.07 26.71
CA ARG A 209 12.05 -40.34 26.95
C ARG A 209 12.40 -40.30 28.43
N ILE A 210 11.92 -39.27 29.15
CA ILE A 210 12.10 -39.17 30.62
C ILE A 210 11.44 -40.36 31.33
N ILE A 211 10.24 -40.79 30.90
CA ILE A 211 9.58 -41.97 31.46
C ILE A 211 10.40 -43.24 31.20
N SER A 212 10.96 -43.38 30.00
CA SER A 212 11.81 -44.51 29.63
C SER A 212 13.05 -44.59 30.52
N ASP A 213 13.71 -43.45 30.73
CA ASP A 213 14.87 -43.33 31.62
C ASP A 213 14.50 -43.64 33.07
N LEU A 214 13.28 -43.30 33.51
CA LEU A 214 12.81 -43.56 34.88
C LEU A 214 12.45 -45.03 35.12
N ILE A 215 12.08 -45.77 34.07
CA ILE A 215 11.68 -47.18 34.13
C ILE A 215 12.85 -48.11 33.73
N ASP A 216 14.03 -47.57 33.42
CA ASP A 216 15.19 -48.32 32.88
C ASP A 216 14.83 -49.19 31.67
N SER A 217 13.98 -48.66 30.79
CA SER A 217 13.49 -49.36 29.59
C SER A 217 14.03 -48.70 28.32
N ASP A 218 14.16 -49.47 27.22
CA ASP A 218 14.56 -48.91 25.93
C ASP A 218 13.44 -48.06 25.32
N PHE A 219 13.77 -46.82 24.98
CA PHE A 219 12.84 -45.83 24.46
C PHE A 219 12.15 -46.31 23.16
N ASN A 220 12.90 -46.99 22.29
CA ASN A 220 12.34 -47.47 21.02
C ASN A 220 11.37 -48.63 21.25
N GLU A 221 11.69 -49.56 22.15
CA GLU A 221 10.74 -50.61 22.55
C GLU A 221 9.47 -50.04 23.19
N LEU A 222 9.59 -49.02 24.04
CA LEU A 222 8.47 -48.35 24.69
C LEU A 222 7.54 -47.69 23.66
N ILE A 223 8.10 -46.97 22.69
CA ILE A 223 7.32 -46.39 21.57
C ILE A 223 6.63 -47.48 20.74
N ILE A 224 7.36 -48.53 20.38
CA ILE A 224 6.82 -49.64 19.57
C ILE A 224 5.68 -50.34 20.31
N ASN A 225 5.79 -50.53 21.62
CA ASN A 225 4.74 -51.14 22.45
C ASN A 225 3.51 -50.23 22.57
N ILE A 226 3.69 -48.92 22.69
CA ILE A 226 2.60 -47.94 22.68
C ILE A 226 1.87 -47.93 21.31
N MET A 227 2.61 -48.01 20.20
CA MET A 227 2.03 -48.03 18.84
C MET A 227 1.39 -49.37 18.45
N LYS A 228 1.89 -50.50 18.98
CA LYS A 228 1.35 -51.84 18.69
C LYS A 228 0.04 -52.14 19.41
N ASN A 229 -0.23 -51.48 20.53
CA ASN A 229 -1.50 -51.63 21.24
C ASN A 229 -2.63 -50.99 20.42
N LYS A 230 -3.77 -51.69 20.30
CA LYS A 230 -4.96 -51.12 19.68
C LYS A 230 -5.34 -49.82 20.42
N PRO A 231 -5.83 -48.78 19.72
CA PRO A 231 -6.16 -47.49 20.34
C PRO A 231 -7.15 -47.66 21.52
N GLU A 232 -8.03 -48.65 21.43
CA GLU A 232 -8.98 -49.01 22.47
C GLU A 232 -8.30 -49.51 23.77
N ASP A 233 -7.14 -50.16 23.71
CA ASP A 233 -6.44 -50.72 24.88
C ASP A 233 -5.35 -49.80 25.42
N ASN A 234 -5.03 -48.74 24.68
CA ASN A 234 -3.99 -47.80 25.06
C ASN A 234 -4.55 -46.72 26.00
N LYS A 235 -4.25 -46.86 27.30
CA LYS A 235 -4.68 -45.93 28.36
C LYS A 235 -4.29 -44.47 28.07
N ILE A 236 -3.19 -44.24 27.35
CA ILE A 236 -2.73 -42.90 26.97
C ILE A 236 -3.67 -42.29 25.92
N PHE A 237 -4.10 -43.07 24.91
CA PHE A 237 -5.05 -42.60 23.91
C PHE A 237 -6.42 -42.28 24.52
N ARG A 238 -6.92 -43.11 25.45
CA ARG A 238 -8.17 -42.82 26.18
C ARG A 238 -8.10 -41.54 27.01
N LEU A 239 -6.96 -41.28 27.67
CA LEU A 239 -6.72 -40.05 28.43
C LEU A 239 -6.70 -38.81 27.52
N ILE A 240 -6.06 -38.93 26.35
CA ILE A 240 -6.01 -37.85 25.35
C ILE A 240 -7.42 -37.60 24.77
N GLU A 241 -8.17 -38.64 24.42
CA GLU A 241 -9.56 -38.51 23.94
C GLU A 241 -10.50 -37.90 25.00
N SER A 242 -10.38 -38.30 26.27
CA SER A 242 -11.20 -37.72 27.34
C SER A 242 -10.90 -36.26 27.62
N GLN A 243 -9.64 -35.84 27.49
CA GLN A 243 -9.24 -34.43 27.67
C GLN A 243 -9.60 -33.58 26.45
N LEU A 244 -9.56 -34.15 25.24
CA LEU A 244 -10.01 -33.48 24.02
C LEU A 244 -11.54 -33.30 23.98
N SER A 245 -12.31 -34.24 24.53
CA SER A 245 -13.77 -34.10 24.64
C SER A 245 -14.21 -33.13 25.74
N GLU A 246 -13.39 -32.90 26.76
CA GLU A 246 -13.61 -31.85 27.78
C GLU A 246 -13.20 -30.45 27.29
N ALA A 247 -12.33 -30.35 26.29
CA ALA A 247 -11.81 -29.09 25.76
C ALA A 247 -12.56 -28.56 24.51
N ALA A 248 -13.45 -29.35 23.91
CA ALA A 248 -14.33 -29.00 22.78
C ALA A 248 -15.69 -28.49 23.26
#